data_AF-A0A7K0Q617-F1
#
_entry.id   AF-A0A7K0Q617-F1
#
_cell.length_a   1.000
_cell.length_b   1.000
_cell.length_c   1.000
_cell.angle_alpha   90.00
_cell.angle_beta   90.00
_cell.angle_gamma   90.00
#
_symmetry.space_group_name_H-M   'P 1'
#
loop_
_entity.id
_entity.type
_entity.pdbx_description
1 polymer ?
#
loop_
_entity_poly.entity_id
_entity_poly.type
_entity_poly.pdbx_seq_one_letter_code
_entity_poly.pdbx_strand_id
1 'polypeptide(L)'
;MRRTLVAIATTTLAASAIAVAAPAQAAETISGGGASFPYPFISQCAADFNASQSNFTVNYTSTGSGTGKSNFTKGTFVYGQTDSKYSSGEPTFDWTYVPNIGGAL
;
A
#
# COMPACT_ATOMS: atom_id res chain seq x y z
N MET A 1 -25.01 -24.17 71.79
CA MET A 1 -23.97 -23.23 71.34
C MET A 1 -23.46 -23.72 69.98
N ARG A 2 -23.59 -22.88 68.94
CA ARG A 2 -23.32 -23.21 67.52
C ARG A 2 -21.85 -23.55 67.29
N ARG A 3 -21.56 -24.63 66.56
CA ARG A 3 -20.24 -24.89 65.96
C ARG A 3 -20.39 -24.95 64.45
N THR A 4 -19.69 -24.03 63.81
CA THR A 4 -19.81 -23.56 62.43
C THR A 4 -19.24 -24.56 61.44
N LEU A 5 -19.94 -24.79 60.32
CA LEU A 5 -19.46 -25.54 59.16
C LEU A 5 -18.32 -24.73 58.49
N VAL A 6 -17.13 -25.32 58.35
CA VAL A 6 -16.01 -24.75 57.59
C VAL A 6 -16.12 -25.26 56.16
N ALA A 7 -16.58 -24.41 55.25
CA ALA A 7 -16.55 -24.66 53.82
C ALA A 7 -15.12 -24.47 53.30
N ILE A 8 -14.53 -25.52 52.73
CA ILE A 8 -13.23 -25.47 52.06
C ILE A 8 -13.44 -24.80 50.70
N ALA A 9 -13.11 -23.52 50.60
CA ALA A 9 -13.09 -22.80 49.33
C ALA A 9 -11.81 -23.15 48.57
N THR A 10 -11.93 -24.05 47.58
CA THR A 10 -10.88 -24.30 46.60
C THR A 10 -10.75 -23.09 45.67
N THR A 11 -9.76 -22.23 45.91
CA THR A 11 -9.41 -21.13 45.00
C THR A 11 -8.67 -21.69 43.79
N THR A 12 -9.36 -21.84 42.66
CA THR A 12 -8.76 -22.08 41.35
C THR A 12 -8.09 -20.79 40.87
N LEU A 13 -6.75 -20.76 40.82
CA LEU A 13 -6.00 -19.69 40.16
C LEU A 13 -6.21 -19.81 38.65
N ALA A 14 -7.05 -18.96 38.07
CA ALA A 14 -7.11 -18.75 36.63
C ALA A 14 -5.90 -17.92 36.20
N ALA A 15 -4.87 -18.57 35.64
CA ALA A 15 -3.75 -17.88 35.02
C ALA A 15 -4.22 -17.18 33.73
N SER A 16 -4.43 -15.87 33.79
CA SER A 16 -4.77 -15.05 32.63
C SER A 16 -3.53 -14.93 31.71
N ALA A 17 -3.51 -15.68 30.61
CA ALA A 17 -2.51 -15.50 29.57
C ALA A 17 -2.77 -14.17 28.85
N ILE A 18 -1.91 -13.18 29.07
CA ILE A 18 -1.90 -11.92 28.30
C ILE A 18 -1.33 -12.27 26.93
N ALA A 19 -2.20 -12.51 25.94
CA ALA A 19 -1.78 -12.64 24.55
C ALA A 19 -1.30 -11.27 24.06
N VAL A 20 0.02 -11.13 23.86
CA VAL A 20 0.59 -9.96 23.19
C VAL A 20 0.20 -10.05 21.72
N ALA A 21 -0.84 -9.34 21.32
CA ALA A 21 -1.20 -9.21 19.92
C ALA A 21 -0.08 -8.48 19.18
N ALA A 22 0.53 -9.13 18.19
CA ALA A 22 1.44 -8.45 17.28
C ALA A 22 0.68 -7.36 16.51
N PRO A 23 1.28 -6.18 16.26
CA PRO A 23 0.61 -5.12 15.53
C PRO A 23 0.25 -5.63 14.13
N ALA A 24 -1.01 -5.44 13.73
CA ALA A 24 -1.44 -5.70 12.36
C ALA A 24 -0.71 -4.73 11.42
N GLN A 25 0.23 -5.23 10.64
CA GLN A 25 0.88 -4.48 9.57
C GLN A 25 -0.08 -4.45 8.38
N ALA A 26 -0.73 -3.31 8.14
CA ALA A 26 -1.48 -3.11 6.91
C ALA A 26 -0.50 -2.80 5.78
N ALA A 27 -0.65 -3.46 4.63
CA ALA A 27 0.19 -3.18 3.47
C ALA A 27 0.00 -1.72 3.02
N GLU A 28 1.10 -1.00 2.85
CA GLU A 28 1.07 0.36 2.31
C GLU A 28 0.77 0.31 0.81
N THR A 29 -0.20 1.11 0.37
CA THR A 29 -0.58 1.16 -1.04
C THR A 29 0.21 2.25 -1.77
N ILE A 30 0.99 1.84 -2.77
CA ILE A 30 1.73 2.70 -3.68
C ILE A 30 0.84 2.96 -4.90
N SER A 31 0.07 4.04 -4.85
CA SER A 31 -0.89 4.42 -5.89
C SER A 31 -0.23 5.15 -7.06
N GLY A 32 -0.30 4.59 -8.27
CA GLY A 32 0.13 5.29 -9.49
C GLY A 32 -0.81 5.12 -10.66
N GLY A 33 -0.43 5.76 -11.77
CA GLY A 33 -1.20 5.69 -13.01
C GLY A 33 -0.63 6.56 -14.12
N GLY A 34 -1.35 6.60 -15.24
CA GLY A 34 -1.03 7.47 -16.37
C GLY A 34 -1.06 6.76 -17.71
N ALA A 35 0.03 6.87 -18.47
CA ALA A 35 0.17 6.37 -19.82
C ALA A 35 -0.42 4.97 -20.04
N SER A 36 -1.16 4.80 -21.13
CA SER A 36 -1.72 3.50 -21.49
C SER A 36 -0.75 2.62 -22.26
N PHE A 37 0.23 3.21 -22.96
CA PHE A 37 1.27 2.46 -23.67
C PHE A 37 2.04 1.47 -22.77
N PRO A 38 2.59 1.85 -21.60
CA PRO A 38 3.33 0.91 -20.75
C PRO A 38 2.41 -0.01 -19.92
N TYR A 39 1.09 0.15 -19.99
CA TYR A 39 0.15 -0.54 -19.11
C TYR A 39 0.31 -2.07 -19.11
N PRO A 40 0.39 -2.76 -20.27
CA PRO A 40 0.49 -4.23 -20.27
C PRO A 40 1.72 -4.75 -19.50
N PHE A 41 2.84 -4.05 -19.59
CA PHE A 41 4.06 -4.39 -18.87
C PHE A 41 3.90 -4.10 -17.37
N ILE A 42 3.43 -2.90 -17.01
CA ILE A 42 3.30 -2.49 -15.61
C ILE A 42 2.29 -3.38 -14.87
N SER A 43 1.18 -3.76 -15.51
CA SER A 43 0.17 -4.61 -14.87
C SER A 43 0.74 -5.98 -14.49
N GLN A 44 1.61 -6.54 -15.34
CA GLN A 44 2.27 -7.81 -15.03
C GLN A 44 3.27 -7.64 -13.88
N CYS A 45 4.13 -6.63 -13.94
CA CYS A 45 5.09 -6.37 -12.85
C CYS A 45 4.40 -6.10 -11.51
N ALA A 46 3.28 -5.36 -11.51
CA ALA A 46 2.52 -5.09 -10.30
C ALA A 46 1.89 -6.38 -9.72
N ALA A 47 1.39 -7.27 -10.58
CA ALA A 47 0.89 -8.57 -10.13
C ALA A 47 1.99 -9.41 -9.46
N ASP A 48 3.16 -9.51 -10.10
CA ASP A 48 4.29 -10.28 -9.57
C ASP A 48 4.86 -9.67 -8.28
N PHE A 49 4.95 -8.34 -8.21
CA PHE A 49 5.38 -7.63 -7.01
C PHE A 49 4.40 -7.84 -5.85
N ASN A 50 3.10 -7.64 -6.08
CA ASN A 50 2.08 -7.79 -5.05
C ASN A 50 1.94 -9.24 -4.57
N ALA A 51 2.23 -10.22 -5.43
CA ALA A 51 2.26 -11.63 -5.03
C ALA A 51 3.50 -11.98 -4.17
N SER A 52 4.58 -11.21 -4.25
CA SER A 52 5.85 -11.48 -3.56
C SER A 52 6.08 -10.60 -2.32
N GLN A 53 5.25 -9.57 -2.08
CA GLN A 53 5.41 -8.62 -0.98
C GLN A 53 4.18 -8.63 -0.06
N SER A 54 4.42 -8.57 1.25
CA SER A 54 3.35 -8.47 2.26
C SER A 54 3.14 -7.05 2.78
N ASN A 55 4.15 -6.19 2.66
CA ASN A 55 4.16 -4.86 3.29
C ASN A 55 3.73 -3.75 2.32
N PHE A 56 3.75 -4.03 1.01
CA PHE A 56 3.45 -3.04 -0.02
C PHE A 56 2.55 -3.63 -1.09
N THR A 57 1.62 -2.81 -1.56
CA THR A 57 0.76 -3.10 -2.71
C THR A 57 0.94 -1.99 -3.74
N VAL A 58 1.41 -2.31 -4.93
CA VAL A 58 1.51 -1.38 -6.06
C VAL A 58 0.23 -1.44 -6.88
N ASN A 59 -0.38 -0.27 -7.09
CA ASN A 59 -1.53 -0.11 -7.98
C ASN A 59 -1.13 0.78 -9.16
N TYR A 60 -1.67 0.48 -10.34
CA TYR A 60 -1.51 1.30 -11.53
C TYR A 60 -2.83 1.48 -12.27
N THR A 61 -3.26 2.73 -12.44
CA THR A 61 -4.48 3.08 -13.19
C THR A 61 -4.14 3.66 -14.57
N SER A 62 -4.45 2.91 -15.63
CA SER A 62 -4.30 3.37 -17.01
C SER A 62 -5.36 4.42 -17.34
N THR A 63 -4.93 5.68 -17.50
CA THR A 63 -5.83 6.85 -17.71
C THR A 63 -5.37 7.78 -18.82
N GLY A 64 -4.23 7.49 -19.44
CA GLY A 64 -3.55 8.36 -20.41
C GLY A 64 -2.52 9.30 -19.76
N SER A 65 -1.52 9.69 -20.55
CA SER A 65 -0.38 10.50 -20.11
C SER A 65 -0.76 11.84 -19.47
N GLY A 66 -1.76 12.54 -20.01
CA GLY A 66 -2.22 13.84 -19.48
C GLY A 66 -2.87 13.71 -18.11
N THR A 67 -3.79 12.76 -17.95
CA THR A 67 -4.47 12.47 -16.67
C THR A 67 -3.48 12.00 -15.61
N GLY A 68 -2.54 11.12 -15.97
CA GLY A 68 -1.47 10.66 -15.09
C GLY A 68 -0.63 11.81 -14.54
N LYS A 69 -0.14 12.68 -15.44
CA LYS A 69 0.59 13.90 -15.05
C LYS A 69 -0.23 14.81 -14.13
N SER A 70 -1.51 15.04 -14.43
CA SER A 70 -2.37 15.88 -13.59
C SER A 70 -2.54 15.31 -12.17
N ASN A 71 -2.77 14.00 -12.05
CA ASN A 71 -2.95 13.33 -10.77
C ASN A 71 -1.64 13.24 -9.97
N PHE A 72 -0.50 13.07 -10.64
CA PHE A 72 0.82 13.14 -10.01
C PHE A 72 1.09 14.55 -9.47
N THR A 73 0.86 15.60 -10.27
CA THR A 73 0.99 17.00 -9.83
C THR A 73 0.12 17.31 -8.62
N LYS A 74 -1.08 16.74 -8.52
CA LYS A 74 -2.00 16.89 -7.38
C LYS A 74 -1.65 16.03 -6.16
N GLY A 75 -0.62 15.17 -6.25
CA GLY A 75 -0.29 14.20 -5.20
C GLY A 75 -1.31 13.08 -5.03
N THR A 76 -2.25 12.92 -5.97
CA THR A 76 -3.20 11.78 -5.97
C THR A 76 -2.50 10.48 -6.34
N PHE A 77 -1.52 10.56 -7.24
CA PHE A 77 -0.60 9.47 -7.54
C PHE A 77 0.75 9.78 -6.94
N VAL A 78 1.36 8.79 -6.28
CA VAL A 78 2.72 8.89 -5.74
C VAL A 78 3.78 8.65 -6.81
N TYR A 79 3.39 8.02 -7.92
CA TYR A 79 4.19 7.91 -9.13
C TYR A 79 3.30 7.99 -10.38
N GLY A 80 3.84 8.55 -11.46
CA GLY A 80 3.14 8.67 -12.73
C GLY A 80 3.99 8.16 -13.88
N GLN A 81 3.36 7.48 -14.83
CA GLN A 81 4.00 7.10 -16.10
C GLN A 81 3.49 8.00 -17.20
N THR A 82 4.40 8.43 -18.06
CA THR A 82 4.05 9.30 -19.19
C THR A 82 4.95 9.08 -20.39
N ASP A 83 4.34 9.13 -21.55
CA ASP A 83 4.98 9.04 -22.87
C ASP A 83 5.57 10.41 -23.31
N SER A 84 5.35 11.46 -22.52
CA SER A 84 5.77 12.83 -22.83
C SER A 84 6.12 13.62 -21.58
N LYS A 85 7.15 14.46 -21.67
CA LYS A 85 7.51 15.42 -20.60
C LYS A 85 6.37 16.41 -20.33
N TYR A 86 6.39 17.04 -19.15
CA TYR A 86 5.58 18.22 -18.88
C TYR A 86 5.96 19.32 -19.88
N SER A 87 4.94 19.96 -20.45
CA SER A 87 5.10 21.21 -21.20
C SER A 87 4.81 22.43 -20.31
N SER A 88 3.99 22.24 -19.27
CA SER A 88 3.68 23.21 -18.21
C SER A 88 2.99 22.49 -17.04
N GLY A 89 2.85 23.16 -15.90
CA GLY A 89 2.08 22.64 -14.76
C GLY A 89 2.72 21.43 -14.07
N GLU A 90 4.05 21.37 -14.06
CA GLU A 90 4.79 20.35 -13.33
C GLU A 90 4.62 20.50 -11.80
N PRO A 91 4.81 19.42 -11.03
CA PRO A 91 4.72 19.49 -9.57
C PRO A 91 5.75 20.42 -8.96
N THR A 92 5.39 21.03 -7.82
CA THR A 92 6.25 21.96 -7.06
C THR A 92 7.06 21.28 -5.95
N PHE A 93 6.76 20.01 -5.63
CA PHE A 93 7.55 19.19 -4.72
C PHE A 93 8.81 18.65 -5.43
N ASP A 94 9.72 17.99 -4.70
CA ASP A 94 10.88 17.36 -5.32
C ASP A 94 10.48 16.09 -6.09
N TRP A 95 10.80 16.04 -7.38
CA TRP A 95 10.51 14.89 -8.24
C TRP A 95 11.57 14.74 -9.33
N THR A 96 11.58 13.57 -9.99
CA THR A 96 12.50 13.30 -11.09
C THR A 96 11.86 12.39 -12.14
N TYR A 97 12.34 12.50 -13.38
CA TYR A 97 12.00 11.54 -14.43
C TYR A 97 12.93 10.34 -14.35
N VAL A 98 12.35 9.15 -14.27
CA VAL A 98 13.06 7.88 -14.37
C VAL A 98 12.65 7.18 -15.67
N PRO A 99 13.54 7.08 -16.67
CA PRO A 99 13.26 6.27 -17.85
C PRO A 99 13.00 4.81 -17.44
N ASN A 100 11.82 4.29 -17.78
CA ASN A 100 11.40 2.96 -17.35
C ASN A 100 11.28 1.98 -18.53
N ILE A 101 10.48 2.34 -19.55
CA ILE A 101 10.16 1.47 -20.68
C ILE A 101 10.36 2.26 -21.98
N GLY A 102 11.01 1.65 -22.96
CA GLY A 102 11.15 2.19 -24.31
C GLY A 102 10.41 1.33 -25.34
N GLY A 103 9.85 1.97 -26.35
CA GLY A 103 9.22 1.31 -27.50
C GLY A 103 8.62 2.32 -28.47
N ALA A 104 7.97 1.83 -29.52
CA ALA A 104 7.29 2.69 -30.49
C ALA A 104 5.95 3.19 -29.94
N LEU A 105 5.69 4.48 -30.09
CA LEU A 105 4.42 5.15 -29.77
C LEU A 105 3.62 5.43 -31.04
#